data_AF-A0A430HFG6-F1
#
_entry.id   AF-A0A430HFG6-F1
#
_cell.length_a   1.000
_cell.length_b   1.000
_cell.length_c   1.000
_cell.angle_alpha   90.00
_cell.angle_beta   90.00
_cell.angle_gamma   90.00
#
_symmetry.space_group_name_H-M   'P 1'
#
loop_
_entity.id
_entity.type
_entity.pdbx_description
1 polymer ?
#
loop_
_entity_poly.entity_id
_entity_poly.type
_entity_poly.pdbx_seq_one_letter_code
_entity_poly.pdbx_strand_id
1 'polypeptide(L)'
;MKQIVFFHAIALAAALCGPALAQTSGRAWASAADVARDGHKPQAALEAYRKAAASGYASMLMDLKYAATAAKLGHRDEALGILEQAGAKRAFRLLDDLAQEDDFAPLRGDARWAGIVAAAGANERAYRAAHASPEDFRFITSDIARFWTVYDKLDSAAEPGALLERDYLDAGSAGLHGFVHMRIVSGDSLARRIGKHPAYYRAIRPHTLRVAALEPAIRADMRRFKALYPAAMFPDIYFVIGRLSAGGTASPEGLLIGAEMFGRGPGVPTEELSAWLQAGTADVDKLPAIVAHELMHFQQRLDPQTLLEHAIKEGSCDFLASLVSTGQFNEPVYRYGYANEAQLKTEFLAAMDGTDFKRWLYSGAPEGDRPADLGYFMGFRITEAYYKQARDKRQAIAEILHISDFKRFLAESGYAAPARR
;
A
#
# COMPACT_ATOMS: atom_id res chain seq x y z
N MET A 1 -10.76 -9.64 0.97
CA MET A 1 -9.49 -8.99 1.33
C MET A 1 -9.15 -9.21 2.81
N LYS A 2 -9.22 -10.46 3.30
CA LYS A 2 -8.39 -10.83 4.46
C LYS A 2 -6.98 -11.01 3.90
N GLN A 3 -5.98 -10.40 4.54
CA GLN A 3 -4.56 -10.42 4.17
C GLN A 3 -4.01 -9.28 3.28
N ILE A 4 -4.18 -8.04 3.74
CA ILE A 4 -3.04 -7.08 3.81
C ILE A 4 -2.92 -6.62 5.27
N VAL A 5 -2.97 -7.58 6.18
CA VAL A 5 -2.69 -7.40 7.61
C VAL A 5 -1.70 -8.49 8.00
N PHE A 6 -0.48 -8.39 7.50
CA PHE A 6 0.64 -9.06 8.14
C PHE A 6 1.76 -8.06 8.34
N PHE A 7 2.23 -8.00 9.59
CA PHE A 7 3.22 -7.11 10.20
C PHE A 7 2.78 -5.70 10.61
N HIS A 8 1.74 -5.58 11.43
CA HIS A 8 1.62 -4.46 12.37
C HIS A 8 1.15 -4.96 13.74
N ALA A 9 1.99 -5.74 14.42
CA ALA A 9 1.85 -6.00 15.84
C ALA A 9 2.97 -5.29 16.60
N ILE A 10 2.57 -4.59 17.66
CA ILE A 10 3.39 -3.97 18.72
C ILE A 10 3.90 -2.55 18.40
N ALA A 11 3.02 -1.56 18.57
CA ALA A 11 3.25 -0.42 19.49
C ALA A 11 2.05 0.55 19.47
N LEU A 12 0.88 0.16 20.03
CA LEU A 12 -0.27 1.07 20.07
C LEU A 12 -1.11 0.99 21.36
N ALA A 13 -0.51 0.60 22.48
CA ALA A 13 -1.18 0.64 23.78
C ALA A 13 -0.97 1.96 24.56
N ALA A 14 -0.09 2.87 24.12
CA ALA A 14 0.34 4.01 24.95
C ALA A 14 -0.17 5.40 24.54
N ALA A 15 -1.04 5.52 23.52
CA ALA A 15 -1.44 6.84 23.00
C ALA A 15 -2.79 7.39 23.50
N LEU A 16 -3.47 6.71 24.43
CA LEU A 16 -4.82 7.11 24.87
C LEU A 16 -4.93 7.66 26.30
N CYS A 17 -3.80 7.95 26.96
CA CYS A 17 -3.81 8.60 28.27
C CYS A 17 -3.04 9.92 28.23
N GLY A 18 -3.61 10.93 27.57
CA GLY A 18 -3.15 12.33 27.61
C GLY A 18 -4.34 13.26 27.79
N PRO A 19 -4.28 14.27 28.67
CA PRO A 19 -5.41 15.16 28.95
C PRO A 19 -5.43 16.32 27.96
N ALA A 20 -6.15 16.16 26.84
CA ALA A 20 -6.76 17.26 26.11
C ALA A 20 -7.78 16.69 25.12
N LEU A 21 -9.08 16.85 25.43
CA LEU A 21 -10.16 16.73 24.46
C LEU A 21 -10.06 17.91 23.47
N ALA A 22 -9.02 17.94 22.63
CA ALA A 22 -9.15 18.58 21.32
C ALA A 22 -10.25 17.81 20.58
N GLN A 23 -11.22 18.51 19.98
CA GLN A 23 -12.33 17.89 19.25
C GLN A 23 -11.78 16.82 18.31
N THR A 24 -11.97 15.55 18.67
CA THR A 24 -11.48 14.42 17.88
C THR A 24 -12.18 14.46 16.54
N SER A 25 -11.42 14.61 15.46
CA SER A 25 -11.96 14.70 14.11
C SER A 25 -12.66 13.40 13.71
N GLY A 26 -13.51 13.46 12.69
CA GLY A 26 -14.15 12.26 12.14
C GLY A 26 -13.17 11.18 11.70
N ARG A 27 -12.06 11.59 11.06
CA ARG A 27 -10.98 10.68 10.67
C ARG A 27 -10.31 10.04 11.88
N ALA A 28 -10.05 10.84 12.93
CA ALA A 28 -9.45 10.33 14.16
C ALA A 28 -10.38 9.30 14.84
N TRP A 29 -11.70 9.55 14.85
CA TRP A 29 -12.69 8.55 15.31
C TRP A 29 -12.68 7.29 14.47
N ALA A 30 -12.60 7.39 13.14
CA ALA A 30 -12.50 6.21 12.27
C ALA A 30 -11.22 5.42 12.51
N SER A 31 -10.10 6.10 12.74
CA SER A 31 -8.82 5.46 13.08
C SER A 31 -8.89 4.77 14.45
N ALA A 32 -9.53 5.39 15.44
CA ALA A 32 -9.77 4.76 16.74
C ALA A 32 -10.69 3.54 16.63
N ALA A 33 -11.69 3.58 15.75
CA ALA A 33 -12.57 2.45 15.47
C ALA A 33 -11.80 1.28 14.86
N ASP A 34 -10.91 1.55 13.91
CA ASP A 34 -10.04 0.54 13.33
C ASP A 34 -9.13 -0.11 14.38
N VAL A 35 -8.48 0.69 15.22
CA VAL A 35 -7.64 0.18 16.32
C VAL A 35 -8.44 -0.69 17.30
N ALA A 36 -9.66 -0.28 17.65
CA ALA A 36 -10.55 -1.07 18.50
C ALA A 36 -10.96 -2.39 17.84
N ARG A 37 -11.23 -2.37 16.53
CA ARG A 37 -11.57 -3.57 15.75
C ARG A 37 -10.41 -4.57 15.70
N ASP A 38 -9.20 -4.08 15.44
CA ASP A 38 -7.97 -4.89 15.40
C ASP A 38 -7.62 -5.44 16.80
N GLY A 39 -7.96 -4.70 17.85
CA GLY A 39 -7.87 -5.14 19.24
C GLY A 39 -9.00 -6.06 19.71
N HIS A 40 -9.86 -6.55 18.81
CA HIS A 40 -11.03 -7.39 19.10
C HIS A 40 -12.03 -6.78 20.11
N LYS A 41 -12.25 -5.46 20.03
CA LYS A 41 -13.21 -4.71 20.87
C LYS A 41 -14.37 -4.16 20.01
N PRO A 42 -15.29 -5.03 19.53
CA PRO A 42 -16.28 -4.63 18.52
C PRO A 42 -17.27 -3.55 19.00
N GLN A 43 -17.66 -3.53 20.28
CA GLN A 43 -18.54 -2.48 20.82
C GLN A 43 -17.85 -1.10 20.79
N ALA A 44 -16.60 -1.02 21.24
CA ALA A 44 -15.83 0.22 21.19
C ALA A 44 -15.59 0.67 19.74
N ALA A 45 -15.35 -0.28 18.83
CA ALA A 45 -15.23 0.01 17.40
C ALA A 45 -16.53 0.60 16.84
N LEU A 46 -17.69 0.00 17.15
CA LEU A 46 -18.99 0.47 16.70
C LEU A 46 -19.29 1.90 17.18
N GLU A 47 -19.04 2.19 18.46
CA GLU A 47 -19.23 3.53 19.02
C GLU A 47 -18.34 4.57 18.35
N ALA A 48 -17.08 4.23 18.09
CA ALA A 48 -16.15 5.11 17.40
C ALA A 48 -16.54 5.34 15.93
N TYR A 49 -17.00 4.30 15.20
CA TYR A 49 -17.53 4.47 13.85
C TYR A 49 -18.76 5.37 13.81
N ARG A 50 -19.69 5.21 14.76
CA ARG A 50 -20.86 6.10 14.88
C ARG A 50 -20.45 7.56 15.09
N LYS A 51 -19.45 7.82 15.94
CA LYS A 51 -18.92 9.18 16.16
C LYS A 51 -18.27 9.75 14.89
N ALA A 52 -17.49 8.93 14.17
CA ALA A 52 -16.93 9.32 12.88
C ALA A 52 -18.01 9.68 11.86
N ALA A 53 -19.04 8.83 11.72
CA ALA A 53 -20.14 9.06 10.80
C ALA A 53 -20.96 10.30 11.19
N ALA A 54 -21.21 10.52 12.48
CA ALA A 54 -21.92 11.68 13.00
C ALA A 54 -21.19 13.00 12.74
N SER A 55 -19.85 12.98 12.62
CA SER A 55 -19.08 14.16 12.23
C SER A 55 -19.10 14.42 10.71
N GLY A 56 -19.78 13.57 9.93
CA GLY A 56 -19.80 13.62 8.47
C GLY A 56 -18.60 12.95 7.78
N TYR A 57 -17.70 12.31 8.53
CA TYR A 57 -16.58 11.57 7.92
C TYR A 57 -17.05 10.22 7.40
N ALA A 58 -16.64 9.89 6.17
CA ALA A 58 -16.96 8.61 5.54
C ALA A 58 -15.93 8.26 4.46
N SER A 59 -15.63 6.98 4.31
CA SER A 59 -14.87 6.41 3.20
C SER A 59 -15.41 5.01 2.89
N MET A 60 -15.10 4.46 1.71
CA MET A 60 -15.57 3.12 1.34
C MET A 60 -15.09 2.05 2.34
N LEU A 61 -13.82 2.13 2.75
CA LEU A 61 -13.25 1.21 3.73
C LEU A 61 -13.88 1.38 5.11
N MET A 62 -14.11 2.63 5.55
CA MET A 62 -14.81 2.87 6.80
C MET A 62 -16.22 2.27 6.78
N ASP A 63 -16.99 2.51 5.72
CA ASP A 63 -18.36 1.99 5.61
C ASP A 63 -18.41 0.47 5.65
N LEU A 64 -17.52 -0.20 4.91
CA LEU A 64 -17.41 -1.66 4.92
C LEU A 64 -17.17 -2.17 6.34
N LYS A 65 -16.15 -1.64 7.01
CA LYS A 65 -15.75 -2.09 8.34
C LYS A 65 -16.78 -1.73 9.41
N TYR A 66 -17.43 -0.57 9.28
CA TYR A 66 -18.51 -0.14 10.16
C TYR A 66 -19.72 -1.06 9.99
N ALA A 67 -20.17 -1.31 8.76
CA ALA A 67 -21.27 -2.23 8.48
C ALA A 67 -20.95 -3.64 9.00
N ALA A 68 -19.74 -4.15 8.78
CA ALA A 68 -19.31 -5.46 9.28
C ALA A 68 -19.35 -5.52 10.81
N THR A 69 -18.83 -4.48 11.48
CA THR A 69 -18.87 -4.37 12.93
C THR A 69 -20.31 -4.31 13.47
N ALA A 70 -21.20 -3.57 12.81
CA ALA A 70 -22.61 -3.50 13.15
C ALA A 70 -23.30 -4.88 12.98
N ALA A 71 -23.06 -5.56 11.85
CA ALA A 71 -23.61 -6.88 11.55
C ALA A 71 -23.16 -7.93 12.57
N LYS A 72 -21.86 -7.93 12.92
CA LYS A 72 -21.27 -8.79 13.96
C LYS A 72 -21.96 -8.65 15.32
N LEU A 73 -22.38 -7.43 15.66
CA LEU A 73 -23.08 -7.12 16.90
C LEU A 73 -24.61 -7.29 16.80
N GLY A 74 -25.12 -7.80 15.68
CA GLY A 74 -26.54 -8.06 15.47
C GLY A 74 -27.34 -6.85 15.00
N HIS A 75 -26.71 -5.70 14.73
CA HIS A 75 -27.36 -4.50 14.22
C HIS A 75 -27.57 -4.59 12.70
N ARG A 76 -28.42 -5.53 12.26
CA ARG A 76 -28.62 -5.86 10.84
C ARG A 76 -29.12 -4.68 10.00
N ASP A 77 -30.13 -3.97 10.48
CA ASP A 77 -30.72 -2.84 9.74
C ASP A 77 -29.74 -1.67 9.58
N GLU A 78 -28.95 -1.40 10.62
CA GLU A 78 -27.89 -0.40 10.57
C GLU A 78 -26.82 -0.81 9.55
N ALA A 79 -26.35 -2.06 9.59
CA ALA A 79 -25.36 -2.57 8.65
C ALA A 79 -25.81 -2.45 7.18
N LEU A 80 -27.04 -2.87 6.89
CA LEU A 80 -27.62 -2.77 5.54
C LEU A 80 -27.80 -1.31 5.11
N GLY A 81 -28.29 -0.45 5.99
CA GLY A 81 -28.43 0.98 5.71
C GLY A 81 -27.10 1.68 5.43
N ILE A 82 -26.01 1.29 6.13
CA ILE A 82 -24.66 1.79 5.84
C ILE A 82 -24.22 1.40 4.42
N LEU A 83 -24.39 0.12 4.05
CA LEU A 83 -24.00 -0.40 2.73
C LEU A 83 -24.80 0.24 1.58
N GLU A 84 -26.11 0.42 1.75
CA GLU A 84 -26.95 1.13 0.78
C GLU A 84 -26.49 2.58 0.57
N GLN A 85 -26.20 3.29 1.66
CA GLN A 85 -25.68 4.66 1.58
C GLN A 85 -24.28 4.72 0.97
N ALA A 86 -23.42 3.74 1.26
CA ALA A 86 -22.09 3.64 0.68
C ALA A 86 -22.17 3.49 -0.84
N GLY A 87 -23.06 2.61 -1.32
CA GLY A 87 -23.34 2.42 -2.75
C GLY A 87 -23.85 3.70 -3.41
N ALA A 88 -24.86 4.35 -2.81
CA ALA A 88 -25.54 5.50 -3.41
C ALA A 88 -24.74 6.81 -3.36
N LYS A 89 -23.99 7.07 -2.28
CA LYS A 89 -23.35 8.37 -2.05
C LYS A 89 -21.85 8.38 -2.30
N ARG A 90 -21.19 7.22 -2.29
CA ARG A 90 -19.72 7.12 -2.31
C ARG A 90 -19.18 6.13 -3.34
N ALA A 91 -20.05 5.68 -4.25
CA ALA A 91 -19.71 4.73 -5.31
C ALA A 91 -18.96 3.50 -4.76
N PHE A 92 -19.43 2.96 -3.62
CA PHE A 92 -18.86 1.77 -3.00
C PHE A 92 -18.75 0.64 -4.02
N ARG A 93 -17.55 0.07 -4.17
CA ARG A 93 -17.19 -0.86 -5.26
C ARG A 93 -16.36 -2.07 -4.82
N LEU A 94 -16.23 -2.28 -3.50
CA LEU A 94 -15.44 -3.38 -2.94
C LEU A 94 -16.22 -4.70 -2.99
N LEU A 95 -16.45 -5.23 -4.18
CA LEU A 95 -17.32 -6.40 -4.41
C LEU A 95 -16.74 -7.68 -3.79
N ASP A 96 -15.44 -7.91 -3.97
CA ASP A 96 -14.77 -9.10 -3.42
C ASP A 96 -14.76 -9.06 -1.88
N ASP A 97 -14.56 -7.88 -1.29
CA ASP A 97 -14.70 -7.67 0.16
C ASP A 97 -16.11 -7.92 0.66
N LEU A 98 -17.11 -7.38 -0.03
CA LEU A 98 -18.51 -7.59 0.30
C LEU A 98 -18.87 -9.08 0.28
N ALA A 99 -18.32 -9.85 -0.66
CA ALA A 99 -18.55 -11.29 -0.78
C ALA A 99 -17.78 -12.13 0.25
N GLN A 100 -16.56 -11.73 0.61
CA GLN A 100 -15.67 -12.47 1.49
C GLN A 100 -15.80 -12.11 2.97
N GLU A 101 -16.51 -11.03 3.30
CA GLU A 101 -16.74 -10.65 4.69
C GLU A 101 -17.73 -11.61 5.36
N ASP A 102 -17.24 -12.31 6.38
CA ASP A 102 -17.97 -13.34 7.10
C ASP A 102 -19.04 -12.73 8.00
N ASP A 103 -18.76 -11.55 8.57
CA ASP A 103 -19.71 -10.84 9.44
C ASP A 103 -20.98 -10.42 8.68
N PHE A 104 -20.98 -10.45 7.34
CA PHE A 104 -22.16 -10.24 6.51
C PHE A 104 -23.00 -11.49 6.24
N ALA A 105 -22.57 -12.68 6.65
CA ALA A 105 -23.36 -13.91 6.46
C ALA A 105 -24.84 -13.77 6.91
N PRO A 106 -25.17 -13.12 8.06
CA PRO A 106 -26.55 -12.92 8.49
C PRO A 106 -27.37 -11.95 7.62
N LEU A 107 -26.71 -11.15 6.78
CA LEU A 107 -27.35 -10.14 5.92
C LEU A 107 -27.73 -10.70 4.54
N ARG A 108 -27.06 -11.77 4.08
CA ARG A 108 -27.17 -12.27 2.71
C ARG A 108 -28.58 -12.76 2.31
N GLY A 109 -29.42 -13.09 3.30
CA GLY A 109 -30.82 -13.47 3.08
C GLY A 109 -31.82 -12.31 3.11
N ASP A 110 -31.38 -11.08 3.44
CA ASP A 110 -32.25 -9.90 3.44
C ASP A 110 -32.58 -9.47 1.99
N ALA A 111 -33.82 -9.02 1.76
CA ALA A 111 -34.28 -8.61 0.43
C ALA A 111 -33.47 -7.44 -0.16
N ARG A 112 -32.84 -6.60 0.68
CA ARG A 112 -31.96 -5.49 0.24
C ARG A 112 -30.61 -5.94 -0.28
N TRP A 113 -30.14 -7.13 0.13
CA TRP A 113 -28.78 -7.60 -0.17
C TRP A 113 -28.49 -7.67 -1.67
N ALA A 114 -29.43 -8.19 -2.45
CA ALA A 114 -29.29 -8.26 -3.91
C ALA A 114 -29.12 -6.86 -4.55
N GLY A 115 -29.83 -5.86 -4.04
CA GLY A 115 -29.70 -4.46 -4.48
C GLY A 115 -28.33 -3.87 -4.14
N ILE A 116 -27.82 -4.12 -2.93
CA ILE A 116 -26.49 -3.67 -2.49
C ILE A 116 -25.39 -4.28 -3.37
N VAL A 117 -25.44 -5.59 -3.62
CA VAL A 117 -24.48 -6.29 -4.48
C VAL A 117 -24.53 -5.77 -5.92
N ALA A 118 -25.75 -5.58 -6.46
CA ALA A 118 -25.93 -5.05 -7.81
C ALA A 118 -25.38 -3.62 -7.94
N ALA A 119 -25.62 -2.75 -6.96
CA ALA A 119 -25.10 -1.40 -6.92
C ALA A 119 -23.56 -1.39 -6.83
N ALA A 120 -22.98 -2.19 -5.93
CA ALA A 120 -21.52 -2.33 -5.81
C ALA A 120 -20.89 -2.83 -7.12
N GLY A 121 -21.51 -3.82 -7.77
CA GLY A 121 -21.07 -4.32 -9.07
C GLY A 121 -21.19 -3.29 -10.20
N ALA A 122 -22.22 -2.44 -10.19
CA ALA A 122 -22.35 -1.34 -11.14
C ALA A 122 -21.26 -0.28 -10.94
N ASN A 123 -21.00 0.10 -9.68
CA ASN A 123 -19.94 1.04 -9.32
C ASN A 123 -18.55 0.51 -9.71
N GLU A 124 -18.28 -0.77 -9.49
CA GLU A 124 -17.02 -1.41 -9.88
C GLU A 124 -16.84 -1.41 -11.41
N ARG A 125 -17.88 -1.73 -12.18
CA ARG A 125 -17.81 -1.63 -13.65
C ARG A 125 -17.57 -0.20 -14.13
N ALA A 126 -18.23 0.78 -13.52
CA ALA A 126 -18.03 2.19 -13.85
C ALA A 126 -16.60 2.64 -13.53
N TYR A 127 -16.09 2.26 -12.35
CA TYR A 127 -14.70 2.55 -11.96
C TYR A 127 -13.69 1.92 -12.93
N ARG A 128 -13.88 0.65 -13.29
CA ARG A 128 -13.05 -0.04 -14.29
C ARG A 128 -13.01 0.65 -15.63
N ALA A 129 -14.17 1.10 -16.12
CA ALA A 129 -14.25 1.82 -17.38
C ALA A 129 -13.51 3.16 -17.31
N ALA A 130 -13.67 3.91 -16.22
CA ALA A 130 -13.02 5.21 -16.01
C ALA A 130 -11.50 5.11 -15.77
N HIS A 131 -10.98 3.94 -15.38
CA HIS A 131 -9.56 3.71 -15.11
C HIS A 131 -8.94 2.72 -16.10
N ALA A 132 -9.56 2.54 -17.27
CA ALA A 132 -9.04 1.66 -18.32
C ALA A 132 -7.93 2.31 -19.15
N SER A 133 -7.77 3.64 -19.09
CA SER A 133 -6.76 4.37 -19.84
C SER A 133 -5.65 4.90 -18.93
N PRO A 134 -4.38 4.86 -19.37
CA PRO A 134 -3.28 5.53 -18.67
C PRO A 134 -3.37 7.07 -18.71
N GLU A 135 -4.34 7.64 -19.42
CA GLU A 135 -4.54 9.09 -19.47
C GLU A 135 -5.59 9.58 -18.45
N ASP A 136 -6.43 8.69 -17.94
CA ASP A 136 -7.61 9.08 -17.16
C ASP A 136 -7.33 9.19 -15.65
N PHE A 137 -6.23 8.60 -15.17
CA PHE A 137 -5.87 8.66 -13.76
C PHE A 137 -5.42 10.06 -13.34
N ARG A 138 -5.74 10.43 -12.09
CA ARG A 138 -5.30 11.68 -11.48
C ARG A 138 -3.93 11.51 -10.83
N PHE A 139 -3.05 12.48 -11.05
CA PHE A 139 -1.75 12.57 -10.42
C PHE A 139 -1.78 13.63 -9.31
N ILE A 140 -1.80 13.20 -8.05
CA ILE A 140 -2.22 14.03 -6.92
C ILE A 140 -1.03 14.29 -5.99
N THR A 141 -0.53 15.52 -6.02
CA THR A 141 0.60 16.00 -5.20
C THR A 141 0.20 17.07 -4.18
N SER A 142 -1.09 17.38 -4.08
CA SER A 142 -1.62 18.46 -3.22
C SER A 142 -1.24 18.28 -1.75
N ASP A 143 -1.09 17.04 -1.28
CA ASP A 143 -0.72 16.77 0.10
C ASP A 143 0.75 17.07 0.41
N ILE A 144 1.65 17.04 -0.59
CA ILE A 144 3.03 17.52 -0.42
C ILE A 144 3.02 19.03 -0.13
N ALA A 145 2.27 19.80 -0.93
CA ALA A 145 2.17 21.25 -0.73
C ALA A 145 1.49 21.60 0.61
N ARG A 146 0.44 20.85 0.97
CA ARG A 146 -0.23 20.96 2.27
C ARG A 146 0.73 20.69 3.42
N PHE A 147 1.49 19.60 3.35
CA PHE A 147 2.48 19.25 4.36
C PHE A 147 3.45 20.40 4.60
N TRP A 148 4.07 20.93 3.54
CA TRP A 148 5.04 22.02 3.70
C TRP A 148 4.44 23.31 4.27
N THR A 149 3.19 23.61 3.91
CA THR A 149 2.45 24.75 4.48
C THR A 149 2.23 24.59 5.99
N VAL A 150 2.01 23.36 6.46
CA VAL A 150 1.87 23.05 7.89
C VAL A 150 3.23 22.96 8.58
N TYR A 151 4.22 22.39 7.89
CA TYR A 151 5.60 22.24 8.35
C TYR A 151 6.22 23.59 8.74
N ASP A 152 6.01 24.62 7.91
CA ASP A 152 6.52 25.98 8.14
C ASP A 152 5.99 26.63 9.43
N LYS A 153 4.96 26.06 10.05
CA LYS A 153 4.36 26.55 11.30
C LYS A 153 4.80 25.74 12.53
N LEU A 154 5.45 24.58 12.35
CA LEU A 154 5.72 23.62 13.43
C LEU A 154 6.61 24.21 14.53
N ASP A 155 7.65 24.95 14.17
CA ASP A 155 8.61 25.51 15.13
C ASP A 155 7.95 26.50 16.12
N SER A 156 6.85 27.13 15.70
CA SER A 156 6.08 28.09 16.51
C SER A 156 4.83 27.48 17.16
N ALA A 157 4.54 26.21 16.90
CA ALA A 157 3.30 25.58 17.35
C ALA A 157 3.43 25.10 18.81
N ALA A 158 2.50 25.52 19.66
CA ALA A 158 2.41 25.00 21.03
C ALA A 158 2.09 23.50 21.06
N GLU A 159 1.23 23.05 20.14
CA GLU A 159 0.79 21.66 20.00
C GLU A 159 1.04 21.14 18.56
N PRO A 160 2.29 20.79 18.19
CA PRO A 160 2.65 20.39 16.82
C PRO A 160 1.87 19.18 16.31
N GLY A 161 1.57 18.23 17.18
CA GLY A 161 0.80 17.04 16.83
C GLY A 161 -0.64 17.36 16.46
N ALA A 162 -1.32 18.21 17.26
CA ALA A 162 -2.68 18.68 16.95
C ALA A 162 -2.72 19.54 15.67
N LEU A 163 -1.68 20.34 15.43
CA LEU A 163 -1.54 21.12 14.20
C LEU A 163 -1.46 20.21 12.96
N LEU A 164 -0.62 19.17 13.00
CA LEU A 164 -0.50 18.18 11.92
C LEU A 164 -1.78 17.37 11.74
N GLU A 165 -2.43 16.98 12.83
CA GLU A 165 -3.70 16.25 12.80
C GLU A 165 -4.75 17.06 12.03
N ARG A 166 -4.96 18.33 12.41
CA ARG A 166 -6.00 19.18 11.84
C ARG A 166 -5.67 19.69 10.44
N ASP A 167 -4.50 20.28 10.25
CA ASP A 167 -4.20 21.06 9.04
C ASP A 167 -3.58 20.21 7.92
N TYR A 168 -3.03 19.05 8.26
CA TYR A 168 -2.45 18.13 7.27
C TYR A 168 -3.28 16.86 7.12
N LEU A 169 -3.49 16.08 8.18
CA LEU A 169 -4.10 14.76 8.07
C LEU A 169 -5.61 14.83 7.84
N ASP A 170 -6.35 15.63 8.61
CA ASP A 170 -7.80 15.77 8.46
C ASP A 170 -8.17 16.49 7.16
N ALA A 171 -7.43 17.54 6.81
CA ALA A 171 -7.62 18.28 5.57
C ALA A 171 -7.06 17.56 4.32
N GLY A 172 -6.45 16.39 4.51
CA GLY A 172 -5.80 15.60 3.46
C GLY A 172 -6.70 15.11 2.34
N SER A 173 -6.09 14.66 1.24
CA SER A 173 -6.83 13.92 0.21
C SER A 173 -7.32 12.55 0.70
N ALA A 174 -8.18 11.91 -0.08
CA ALA A 174 -8.61 10.54 0.16
C ALA A 174 -7.41 9.56 0.31
N GLY A 175 -6.36 9.74 -0.50
CA GLY A 175 -5.16 8.92 -0.41
C GLY A 175 -4.39 9.15 0.89
N LEU A 176 -4.26 10.40 1.36
CA LEU A 176 -3.66 10.68 2.67
C LEU A 176 -4.47 10.06 3.81
N HIS A 177 -5.80 10.14 3.76
CA HIS A 177 -6.66 9.50 4.76
C HIS A 177 -6.46 7.98 4.80
N GLY A 178 -6.36 7.33 3.63
CA GLY A 178 -6.03 5.90 3.53
C GLY A 178 -4.64 5.55 4.06
N PHE A 179 -3.67 6.46 3.90
CA PHE A 179 -2.30 6.28 4.37
C PHE A 179 -2.15 6.47 5.88
N VAL A 180 -3.04 7.22 6.54
CA VAL A 180 -2.94 7.47 7.98
C VAL A 180 -3.00 6.17 8.77
N HIS A 181 -4.10 5.43 8.70
CA HIS A 181 -4.33 4.33 9.64
C HIS A 181 -3.22 3.27 9.57
N MET A 182 -2.77 2.94 8.35
CA MET A 182 -1.74 1.91 8.13
C MET A 182 -0.31 2.40 8.29
N ARG A 183 -0.07 3.71 8.11
CA ARG A 183 1.29 4.28 8.04
C ARG A 183 1.44 5.40 9.05
N ILE A 184 0.85 6.58 8.86
CA ILE A 184 1.15 7.78 9.68
C ILE A 184 0.71 7.64 11.15
N VAL A 185 -0.37 6.92 11.41
CA VAL A 185 -1.05 6.73 12.71
C VAL A 185 -1.76 7.99 13.20
N SER A 186 -1.03 9.07 13.47
CA SER A 186 -1.60 10.33 13.98
C SER A 186 -0.64 11.51 13.79
N GLY A 187 -1.14 12.72 13.97
CA GLY A 187 -0.35 13.96 13.98
C GLY A 187 0.75 13.92 15.02
N ASP A 188 0.50 13.38 16.23
CA ASP A 188 1.53 13.20 17.25
C ASP A 188 2.62 12.21 16.83
N SER A 189 2.23 11.12 16.16
CA SER A 189 3.17 10.13 15.64
C SER A 189 4.08 10.74 14.57
N LEU A 190 3.50 11.56 13.69
CA LEU A 190 4.23 12.30 12.67
C LEU A 190 5.15 13.37 13.30
N ALA A 191 4.65 14.17 14.24
CA ALA A 191 5.43 15.17 14.96
C ALA A 191 6.65 14.56 15.66
N ARG A 192 6.46 13.44 16.37
CA ARG A 192 7.56 12.69 17.00
C ARG A 192 8.57 12.16 15.98
N ARG A 193 8.12 11.73 14.80
CA ARG A 193 9.05 11.28 13.75
C ARG A 193 9.86 12.43 13.19
N ILE A 194 9.21 13.55 12.87
CA ILE A 194 9.86 14.78 12.38
C ILE A 194 10.90 15.25 13.40
N GLY A 195 10.53 15.35 14.67
CA GLY A 195 11.45 15.77 15.74
C GLY A 195 12.64 14.83 15.97
N LYS A 196 12.55 13.56 15.55
CA LYS A 196 13.69 12.61 15.56
C LYS A 196 14.59 12.69 14.34
N HIS A 197 14.10 13.27 13.23
CA HIS A 197 14.85 13.39 11.97
C HIS A 197 14.76 14.82 11.39
N PRO A 198 14.99 15.87 12.19
CA PRO A 198 14.72 17.24 11.78
C PRO A 198 15.59 17.68 10.60
N ALA A 199 16.87 17.28 10.56
CA ALA A 199 17.74 17.64 9.45
C ALA A 199 17.31 16.95 8.16
N TYR A 200 16.88 15.69 8.23
CA TYR A 200 16.33 14.97 7.08
C TYR A 200 15.07 15.64 6.55
N TYR A 201 14.03 15.83 7.38
CA TYR A 201 12.77 16.43 6.93
C TYR A 201 12.98 17.83 6.36
N ARG A 202 13.84 18.65 6.95
CA ARG A 202 14.15 19.98 6.40
C ARG A 202 14.78 19.90 5.00
N ALA A 203 15.66 18.93 4.77
CA ALA A 203 16.43 18.80 3.54
C ALA A 203 15.64 18.20 2.37
N ILE A 204 14.63 17.36 2.62
CA ILE A 204 13.88 16.69 1.54
C ILE A 204 12.85 17.60 0.82
N ARG A 205 12.58 18.81 1.32
CA ARG A 205 11.59 19.74 0.73
C ARG A 205 11.77 19.98 -0.77
N PRO A 206 12.94 20.43 -1.27
CA PRO A 206 13.13 20.64 -2.70
C PRO A 206 12.95 19.35 -3.53
N HIS A 207 13.31 18.18 -2.98
CA HIS A 207 13.17 16.90 -3.67
C HIS A 207 11.71 16.47 -3.76
N THR A 208 10.96 16.53 -2.66
CA THR A 208 9.54 16.16 -2.65
C THR A 208 8.67 17.10 -3.49
N LEU A 209 9.02 18.39 -3.59
CA LEU A 209 8.32 19.31 -4.49
C LEU A 209 8.56 19.01 -5.99
N ARG A 210 9.65 18.33 -6.35
CA ARG A 210 9.93 17.91 -7.74
C ARG A 210 9.07 16.75 -8.21
N VAL A 211 8.32 16.08 -7.32
CA VAL A 211 7.48 14.91 -7.68
C VAL A 211 6.51 15.24 -8.82
N ALA A 212 5.93 16.43 -8.84
CA ALA A 212 5.04 16.87 -9.92
C ALA A 212 5.70 16.85 -11.31
N ALA A 213 7.01 17.09 -11.39
CA ALA A 213 7.76 17.06 -12.65
C ALA A 213 7.97 15.63 -13.19
N LEU A 214 7.69 14.59 -12.40
CA LEU A 214 7.85 13.19 -12.80
C LEU A 214 6.60 12.60 -13.46
N GLU A 215 5.48 13.31 -13.45
CA GLU A 215 4.22 12.85 -14.04
C GLU A 215 4.36 12.39 -15.51
N PRO A 216 5.06 13.12 -16.41
CA PRO A 216 5.21 12.67 -17.79
C PRO A 216 5.94 11.32 -17.93
N ALA A 217 6.96 11.07 -17.09
CA ALA A 217 7.69 9.81 -17.08
C ALA A 217 6.81 8.66 -16.59
N ILE A 218 6.04 8.90 -15.52
CA ILE A 218 5.09 7.94 -14.97
C ILE A 218 4.01 7.60 -15.98
N ARG A 219 3.39 8.59 -16.64
CA ARG A 219 2.41 8.35 -17.71
C ARG A 219 3.01 7.56 -18.87
N ALA A 220 4.29 7.76 -19.19
CA ALA A 220 4.98 6.97 -20.20
C ALA A 220 5.15 5.49 -19.77
N ASP A 221 5.49 5.22 -18.51
CA ASP A 221 5.52 3.86 -17.93
C ASP A 221 4.14 3.20 -18.02
N MET A 222 3.07 3.92 -17.63
CA MET A 222 1.68 3.44 -17.69
C MET A 222 1.25 3.09 -19.12
N ARG A 223 1.58 3.93 -20.12
CA ARG A 223 1.32 3.65 -21.54
C ARG A 223 2.06 2.41 -22.04
N ARG A 224 3.33 2.22 -21.65
CA ARG A 224 4.09 1.02 -21.99
C ARG A 224 3.45 -0.22 -21.37
N PHE A 225 3.04 -0.15 -20.11
CA PHE A 225 2.36 -1.26 -19.47
C PHE A 225 1.00 -1.57 -20.13
N LYS A 226 0.22 -0.56 -20.51
CA LYS A 226 -1.04 -0.76 -21.27
C LYS A 226 -0.83 -1.52 -22.57
N ALA A 227 0.27 -1.25 -23.28
CA ALA A 227 0.60 -1.95 -24.53
C ALA A 227 0.96 -3.42 -24.31
N LEU A 228 1.59 -3.74 -23.17
CA LEU A 228 1.94 -5.10 -22.76
C LEU A 228 0.72 -5.87 -22.22
N TYR A 229 -0.15 -5.19 -21.48
CA TYR A 229 -1.33 -5.77 -20.85
C TYR A 229 -2.58 -4.91 -21.10
N PRO A 230 -3.31 -5.13 -22.21
CA PRO A 230 -4.47 -4.32 -22.58
C PRO A 230 -5.61 -4.28 -21.55
N ALA A 231 -5.68 -5.24 -20.63
CA ALA A 231 -6.67 -5.27 -19.55
C ALA A 231 -6.24 -4.47 -18.29
N ALA A 232 -5.05 -3.86 -18.30
CA ALA A 232 -4.54 -3.07 -17.18
C ALA A 232 -5.49 -1.94 -16.78
N MET A 233 -5.57 -1.72 -15.47
CA MET A 233 -6.23 -0.57 -14.85
C MET A 233 -5.21 0.43 -14.31
N PHE A 234 -5.56 1.71 -14.34
CA PHE A 234 -4.70 2.81 -13.88
C PHE A 234 -5.42 3.60 -12.81
N PRO A 235 -5.27 3.23 -11.52
CA PRO A 235 -5.88 3.98 -10.43
C PRO A 235 -5.23 5.37 -10.26
N ASP A 236 -5.92 6.26 -9.57
CA ASP A 236 -5.34 7.53 -9.11
C ASP A 236 -4.06 7.29 -8.29
N ILE A 237 -3.15 8.25 -8.35
CA ILE A 237 -1.85 8.18 -7.68
C ILE A 237 -1.74 9.36 -6.72
N TYR A 238 -1.55 9.05 -5.43
CA TYR A 238 -1.46 10.03 -4.35
C TYR A 238 -0.04 10.04 -3.80
N PHE A 239 0.56 11.22 -3.77
CA PHE A 239 1.86 11.43 -3.14
C PHE A 239 1.69 12.22 -1.85
N VAL A 240 2.19 11.63 -0.77
CA VAL A 240 2.03 12.15 0.59
C VAL A 240 3.38 12.24 1.29
N ILE A 241 3.45 13.01 2.37
CA ILE A 241 4.58 13.01 3.31
C ILE A 241 4.16 12.23 4.55
N GLY A 242 4.76 11.06 4.72
CA GLY A 242 4.51 10.16 5.83
C GLY A 242 5.52 10.29 6.96
N ARG A 243 5.62 9.21 7.76
CA ARG A 243 6.49 9.12 8.93
C ARG A 243 7.69 8.19 8.74
N LEU A 244 8.24 8.12 7.51
CA LEU A 244 9.35 7.24 7.15
C LEU A 244 9.03 5.77 7.48
N SER A 245 7.91 5.27 6.92
CA SER A 245 7.41 3.92 7.22
C SER A 245 7.10 3.05 6.01
N ALA A 246 6.83 3.63 4.83
CA ALA A 246 6.58 2.87 3.61
C ALA A 246 6.81 3.73 2.37
N GLY A 247 7.43 3.16 1.33
CA GLY A 247 7.65 3.83 0.05
C GLY A 247 6.39 3.91 -0.81
N GLY A 248 5.60 2.83 -0.85
CA GLY A 248 4.36 2.75 -1.61
C GLY A 248 3.41 1.71 -1.03
N THR A 249 2.13 1.79 -1.43
CA THR A 249 1.14 0.72 -1.27
C THR A 249 -0.04 0.95 -2.19
N ALA A 250 -0.70 -0.12 -2.64
CA ALA A 250 -1.98 -0.06 -3.32
C ALA A 250 -3.16 -0.06 -2.32
N SER A 251 -4.21 0.70 -2.62
CA SER A 251 -5.44 0.79 -1.84
C SER A 251 -6.67 0.88 -2.76
N PRO A 252 -7.90 0.71 -2.23
CA PRO A 252 -9.12 0.99 -2.99
C PRO A 252 -9.19 2.40 -3.59
N GLU A 253 -8.62 3.39 -2.91
CA GLU A 253 -8.57 4.79 -3.35
C GLU A 253 -7.58 5.00 -4.49
N GLY A 254 -6.50 4.21 -4.52
CA GLY A 254 -5.49 4.19 -5.57
C GLY A 254 -4.09 3.85 -5.05
N LEU A 255 -3.05 4.26 -5.76
CA LEU A 255 -1.65 4.08 -5.32
C LEU A 255 -1.30 5.17 -4.32
N LEU A 256 -0.75 4.80 -3.17
CA LEU A 256 -0.37 5.71 -2.10
C LEU A 256 1.16 5.68 -1.94
N ILE A 257 1.82 6.78 -2.27
CA ILE A 257 3.27 6.88 -2.34
C ILE A 257 3.80 7.83 -1.27
N GLY A 258 4.66 7.31 -0.40
CA GLY A 258 5.37 8.09 0.62
C GLY A 258 6.54 8.84 -0.01
N ALA A 259 6.33 10.08 -0.43
CA ALA A 259 7.35 10.89 -1.09
C ALA A 259 8.56 11.16 -0.17
N GLU A 260 8.38 11.09 1.15
CA GLU A 260 9.48 11.24 2.11
C GLU A 260 10.50 10.10 2.02
N MET A 261 10.09 8.91 1.56
CA MET A 261 11.03 7.80 1.35
C MET A 261 11.92 8.02 0.11
N PHE A 262 11.53 8.93 -0.78
CA PHE A 262 12.23 9.25 -2.02
C PHE A 262 12.77 10.69 -2.02
N GLY A 263 13.02 11.23 -0.82
CA GLY A 263 13.51 12.59 -0.65
C GLY A 263 15.02 12.75 -0.75
N ARG A 264 15.79 11.67 -0.95
CA ARG A 264 17.27 11.77 -1.00
C ARG A 264 17.75 12.51 -2.25
N GLY A 265 18.99 12.96 -2.14
CA GLY A 265 19.76 13.55 -3.22
C GLY A 265 20.99 14.27 -2.67
N PRO A 266 21.73 15.00 -3.52
CA PRO A 266 22.90 15.76 -3.09
C PRO A 266 22.56 16.73 -1.95
N GLY A 267 23.28 16.63 -0.84
CA GLY A 267 23.12 17.52 0.32
C GLY A 267 22.03 17.13 1.32
N VAL A 268 21.33 16.01 1.12
CA VAL A 268 20.37 15.48 2.11
C VAL A 268 21.12 14.66 3.17
N PRO A 269 21.13 15.07 4.45
CA PRO A 269 21.82 14.36 5.53
C PRO A 269 21.15 13.02 5.81
N THR A 270 21.93 11.97 6.07
CA THR A 270 21.42 10.62 6.36
C THR A 270 21.86 10.08 7.72
N GLU A 271 22.57 10.90 8.51
CA GLU A 271 23.13 10.53 9.81
C GLU A 271 22.04 10.27 10.86
N GLU A 272 20.89 10.93 10.73
CA GLU A 272 19.71 10.71 11.58
C GLU A 272 18.96 9.42 11.21
N LEU A 273 19.23 8.83 10.04
CA LEU A 273 18.55 7.64 9.55
C LEU A 273 19.18 6.36 10.12
N SER A 274 18.34 5.44 10.60
CA SER A 274 18.78 4.08 10.93
C SER A 274 19.27 3.33 9.68
N ALA A 275 20.01 2.23 9.86
CA ALA A 275 20.46 1.40 8.73
C ALA A 275 19.30 0.97 7.81
N TRP A 276 18.14 0.63 8.40
CA TRP A 276 16.94 0.32 7.62
C TRP A 276 16.45 1.51 6.79
N LEU A 277 16.41 2.71 7.37
CA LEU A 277 16.00 3.91 6.65
C LEU A 277 17.01 4.31 5.58
N GLN A 278 18.31 4.14 5.83
CA GLN A 278 19.34 4.40 4.82
C GLN A 278 19.23 3.45 3.62
N ALA A 279 18.88 2.18 3.86
CA ALA A 279 18.65 1.19 2.81
C ALA A 279 17.31 1.41 2.08
N GLY A 280 16.26 1.79 2.81
CA GLY A 280 14.90 1.95 2.28
C GLY A 280 14.59 3.32 1.68
N THR A 281 15.43 4.33 1.90
CA THR A 281 15.27 5.66 1.30
C THR A 281 16.14 5.84 0.06
N ALA A 282 15.58 6.48 -0.96
CA ALA A 282 16.21 6.64 -2.27
C ALA A 282 16.01 8.04 -2.85
N ASP A 283 16.62 8.29 -4.01
CA ASP A 283 16.49 9.55 -4.73
C ASP A 283 15.11 9.68 -5.38
N VAL A 284 14.62 10.92 -5.52
CA VAL A 284 13.31 11.23 -6.09
C VAL A 284 13.13 10.67 -7.50
N ASP A 285 14.21 10.57 -8.27
CA ASP A 285 14.19 10.06 -9.65
C ASP A 285 13.91 8.55 -9.74
N LYS A 286 13.87 7.85 -8.60
CA LYS A 286 13.41 6.44 -8.50
C LYS A 286 11.89 6.29 -8.45
N LEU A 287 11.14 7.37 -8.23
CA LEU A 287 9.68 7.31 -8.09
C LEU A 287 8.95 6.69 -9.29
N PRO A 288 9.32 6.92 -10.57
CA PRO A 288 8.62 6.28 -11.69
C PRO A 288 8.63 4.76 -11.61
N ALA A 289 9.80 4.21 -11.27
CA ALA A 289 9.99 2.79 -11.03
C ALA A 289 9.09 2.28 -9.89
N ILE A 290 9.08 2.97 -8.75
CA ILE A 290 8.27 2.59 -7.59
C ILE A 290 6.78 2.64 -7.91
N VAL A 291 6.33 3.67 -8.61
CA VAL A 291 4.94 3.78 -9.05
C VAL A 291 4.56 2.66 -10.02
N ALA A 292 5.47 2.28 -10.93
CA ALA A 292 5.27 1.12 -11.79
C ALA A 292 5.19 -0.20 -10.99
N HIS A 293 6.01 -0.37 -9.95
CA HIS A 293 5.93 -1.52 -9.04
C HIS A 293 4.56 -1.58 -8.34
N GLU A 294 4.11 -0.49 -7.72
CA GLU A 294 2.82 -0.44 -7.02
C GLU A 294 1.63 -0.64 -7.96
N LEU A 295 1.75 -0.20 -9.22
CA LEU A 295 0.75 -0.50 -10.25
C LEU A 295 0.58 -2.01 -10.45
N MET A 296 1.67 -2.78 -10.42
CA MET A 296 1.60 -4.24 -10.57
C MET A 296 0.84 -4.87 -9.40
N HIS A 297 1.10 -4.43 -8.16
CA HIS A 297 0.30 -4.85 -7.02
C HIS A 297 -1.19 -4.53 -7.18
N PHE A 298 -1.53 -3.39 -7.78
CA PHE A 298 -2.92 -3.06 -8.07
C PHE A 298 -3.57 -4.00 -9.10
N GLN A 299 -2.80 -4.60 -10.00
CA GLN A 299 -3.32 -5.60 -10.93
C GLN A 299 -3.37 -7.01 -10.34
N GLN A 300 -2.56 -7.29 -9.33
CA GLN A 300 -2.40 -8.62 -8.78
C GLN A 300 -3.67 -9.11 -8.07
N ARG A 301 -3.95 -10.40 -8.26
CA ARG A 301 -4.94 -11.14 -7.46
C ARG A 301 -4.28 -12.41 -6.92
N LEU A 302 -3.44 -12.19 -5.91
CA LEU A 302 -2.61 -13.21 -5.27
C LEU A 302 -2.96 -13.31 -3.78
N ASP A 303 -2.80 -14.49 -3.19
CA ASP A 303 -3.05 -14.73 -1.76
C ASP A 303 -1.88 -15.49 -1.11
N PRO A 304 -0.71 -14.84 -0.92
CA PRO A 304 0.51 -15.51 -0.50
C PRO A 304 0.52 -15.89 0.98
N GLN A 305 0.92 -17.12 1.27
CA GLN A 305 1.06 -17.69 2.61
C GLN A 305 2.52 -18.09 2.92
N THR A 306 3.26 -18.56 1.92
CA THR A 306 4.62 -19.08 2.09
C THR A 306 5.69 -18.09 1.59
N LEU A 307 6.95 -18.35 1.93
CA LEU A 307 8.09 -17.54 1.45
C LEU A 307 8.15 -17.53 -0.08
N LEU A 308 7.87 -18.65 -0.75
CA LEU A 308 7.78 -18.73 -2.21
C LEU A 308 6.77 -17.71 -2.75
N GLU A 309 5.59 -17.72 -2.17
CA GLU A 309 4.43 -16.96 -2.64
C GLU A 309 4.64 -15.46 -2.43
N HIS A 310 5.17 -15.07 -1.26
CA HIS A 310 5.52 -13.67 -1.01
C HIS A 310 6.67 -13.20 -1.89
N ALA A 311 7.71 -14.02 -2.08
CA ALA A 311 8.81 -13.68 -2.98
C ALA A 311 8.29 -13.46 -4.42
N ILE A 312 7.45 -14.36 -4.94
CA ILE A 312 6.85 -14.21 -6.27
C ILE A 312 5.94 -12.97 -6.34
N LYS A 313 5.13 -12.70 -5.31
CA LYS A 313 4.28 -11.50 -5.25
C LYS A 313 5.09 -10.22 -5.43
N GLU A 314 6.18 -10.08 -4.67
CA GLU A 314 7.04 -8.89 -4.71
C GLU A 314 7.93 -8.85 -5.95
N GLY A 315 8.61 -9.95 -6.24
CA GLY A 315 9.56 -10.05 -7.35
C GLY A 315 8.91 -10.00 -8.73
N SER A 316 7.66 -10.46 -8.88
CA SER A 316 6.92 -10.28 -10.14
C SER A 316 6.56 -8.81 -10.40
N CYS A 317 6.32 -8.02 -9.37
CA CYS A 317 6.11 -6.58 -9.49
C CYS A 317 7.38 -5.88 -9.98
N ASP A 318 8.53 -6.18 -9.36
CA ASP A 318 9.83 -5.68 -9.83
C ASP A 318 10.11 -6.10 -11.27
N PHE A 319 9.84 -7.35 -11.62
CA PHE A 319 10.06 -7.84 -12.99
C PHE A 319 9.22 -7.10 -14.01
N LEU A 320 7.90 -7.02 -13.81
CA LEU A 320 7.00 -6.33 -14.75
C LEU A 320 7.27 -4.82 -14.79
N ALA A 321 7.60 -4.19 -13.66
CA ALA A 321 8.03 -2.80 -13.62
C ALA A 321 9.33 -2.59 -14.42
N SER A 322 10.27 -3.53 -14.38
CA SER A 322 11.52 -3.47 -15.16
C SER A 322 11.31 -3.55 -16.69
N LEU A 323 10.18 -4.11 -17.14
CA LEU A 323 9.84 -4.14 -18.58
C LEU A 323 9.39 -2.77 -19.11
N VAL A 324 8.95 -1.87 -18.23
CA VAL A 324 8.35 -0.59 -18.63
C VAL A 324 9.14 0.61 -18.14
N SER A 325 9.74 0.56 -16.95
CA SER A 325 10.40 1.73 -16.39
C SER A 325 11.82 1.90 -16.91
N THR A 326 12.16 3.12 -17.29
CA THR A 326 13.53 3.49 -17.67
C THR A 326 14.31 3.85 -16.42
N GLY A 327 15.06 2.90 -15.86
CA GLY A 327 15.87 3.11 -14.67
C GLY A 327 16.22 1.80 -13.96
N GLN A 328 17.21 1.84 -13.07
CA GLN A 328 17.59 0.67 -12.28
C GLN A 328 16.81 0.62 -10.96
N PHE A 329 16.10 -0.49 -10.76
CA PHE A 329 15.41 -0.86 -9.52
C PHE A 329 16.39 -1.54 -8.56
N ASN A 330 16.36 -1.14 -7.28
CA ASN A 330 17.00 -1.87 -6.17
C ASN A 330 18.41 -2.38 -6.52
N GLU A 331 19.20 -1.57 -7.24
CA GLU A 331 20.47 -1.98 -7.86
C GLU A 331 21.39 -2.75 -6.90
N PRO A 332 21.54 -2.37 -5.61
CA PRO A 332 22.37 -3.13 -4.67
C PRO A 332 21.89 -4.57 -4.47
N VAL A 333 20.57 -4.79 -4.30
CA VAL A 333 19.97 -6.12 -4.10
C VAL A 333 20.17 -6.98 -5.34
N TYR A 334 19.88 -6.43 -6.52
CA TYR A 334 20.00 -7.18 -7.78
C TYR A 334 21.45 -7.46 -8.16
N ARG A 335 22.37 -6.51 -7.95
CA ARG A 335 23.81 -6.72 -8.18
C ARG A 335 24.36 -7.84 -7.30
N TYR A 336 24.02 -7.84 -6.01
CA TYR A 336 24.39 -8.94 -5.11
C TYR A 336 23.71 -10.24 -5.53
N GLY A 337 22.42 -10.19 -5.87
CA GLY A 337 21.62 -11.33 -6.30
C GLY A 337 22.25 -12.05 -7.48
N TYR A 338 22.60 -11.33 -8.55
CA TYR A 338 23.26 -11.90 -9.72
C TYR A 338 24.65 -12.49 -9.41
N ALA A 339 25.44 -11.81 -8.56
CA ALA A 339 26.76 -12.30 -8.18
C ALA A 339 26.70 -13.59 -7.35
N ASN A 340 25.60 -13.83 -6.62
CA ASN A 340 25.45 -14.94 -5.67
C ASN A 340 24.27 -15.88 -6.01
N GLU A 341 23.76 -15.85 -7.25
CA GLU A 341 22.48 -16.46 -7.61
C GLU A 341 22.42 -17.97 -7.32
N ALA A 342 23.51 -18.71 -7.59
CA ALA A 342 23.55 -20.16 -7.37
C ALA A 342 23.42 -20.53 -5.88
N GLN A 343 24.08 -19.77 -5.00
CA GLN A 343 23.98 -19.94 -3.55
C GLN A 343 22.57 -19.56 -3.07
N LEU A 344 22.09 -18.38 -3.48
CA LEU A 344 20.77 -17.89 -3.08
C LEU A 344 19.66 -18.83 -3.52
N LYS A 345 19.71 -19.36 -4.74
CA LYS A 345 18.77 -20.37 -5.23
C LYS A 345 18.75 -21.61 -4.35
N THR A 346 19.92 -22.11 -3.94
CA THR A 346 20.02 -23.29 -3.07
C THR A 346 19.39 -23.03 -1.70
N GLU A 347 19.74 -21.90 -1.06
CA GLU A 347 19.17 -21.51 0.23
C GLU A 347 17.65 -21.26 0.14
N PHE A 348 17.19 -20.60 -0.91
CA PHE A 348 15.79 -20.23 -1.10
C PHE A 348 14.92 -21.47 -1.30
N LEU A 349 15.30 -22.38 -2.20
CA LEU A 349 14.52 -23.59 -2.47
C LEU A 349 14.39 -24.49 -1.23
N ALA A 350 15.36 -24.46 -0.32
CA ALA A 350 15.29 -25.18 0.95
C ALA A 350 14.33 -24.52 1.97
N ALA A 351 14.09 -23.21 1.87
CA ALA A 351 13.29 -22.43 2.81
C ALA A 351 11.88 -22.08 2.30
N MET A 352 11.64 -22.15 0.99
CA MET A 352 10.52 -21.50 0.30
C MET A 352 9.11 -21.93 0.76
N ASP A 353 8.99 -23.15 1.30
CA ASP A 353 7.71 -23.69 1.80
C ASP A 353 7.35 -23.19 3.20
N GLY A 354 8.28 -22.51 3.89
CA GLY A 354 8.09 -21.98 5.24
C GLY A 354 7.48 -20.59 5.29
N THR A 355 7.23 -20.12 6.51
CA THR A 355 6.66 -18.79 6.83
C THR A 355 7.67 -17.88 7.54
N ASP A 356 8.94 -18.28 7.63
CA ASP A 356 10.01 -17.42 8.15
C ASP A 356 10.60 -16.55 7.04
N PHE A 357 10.29 -15.26 7.11
CA PHE A 357 10.70 -14.27 6.13
C PHE A 357 12.01 -13.55 6.50
N LYS A 358 12.53 -13.69 7.73
CA LYS A 358 13.56 -12.83 8.30
C LYS A 358 14.91 -12.78 7.58
N ARG A 359 15.20 -13.70 6.66
CA ARG A 359 16.44 -13.68 5.84
C ARG A 359 16.21 -13.27 4.38
N TRP A 360 14.96 -13.01 4.03
CA TRP A 360 14.51 -12.90 2.64
C TRP A 360 13.65 -11.68 2.39
N LEU A 361 12.73 -11.33 3.28
CA LEU A 361 11.77 -10.26 3.07
C LEU A 361 11.53 -9.51 4.39
N TYR A 362 11.45 -8.19 4.29
CA TYR A 362 11.10 -7.26 5.36
C TYR A 362 12.07 -7.27 6.55
N SER A 363 13.25 -7.87 6.37
CA SER A 363 14.32 -7.98 7.34
C SER A 363 15.22 -6.76 7.22
N GLY A 364 14.80 -5.66 7.86
CA GLY A 364 15.19 -4.32 7.45
C GLY A 364 16.68 -3.98 7.33
N ALA A 365 17.57 -4.53 8.16
CA ALA A 365 19.00 -4.19 8.08
C ALA A 365 19.76 -5.25 7.26
N PRO A 366 20.69 -4.85 6.38
CA PRO A 366 21.64 -5.76 5.76
C PRO A 366 22.43 -6.57 6.80
N GLU A 367 22.80 -7.81 6.45
CA GLU A 367 23.68 -8.67 7.26
C GLU A 367 25.09 -8.65 6.66
N GLY A 368 25.92 -7.72 7.11
CA GLY A 368 27.21 -7.43 6.47
C GLY A 368 26.99 -6.97 5.02
N ASP A 369 27.62 -7.67 4.07
CA ASP A 369 27.48 -7.39 2.64
C ASP A 369 26.20 -7.97 2.02
N ARG A 370 25.44 -8.80 2.76
CA ARG A 370 24.19 -9.38 2.27
C ARG A 370 23.06 -8.34 2.38
N PRO A 371 22.48 -7.89 1.26
CA PRO A 371 21.37 -6.95 1.29
C PRO A 371 20.14 -7.57 1.96
N ALA A 372 19.31 -6.72 2.55
CA ALA A 372 17.94 -7.07 2.89
C ALA A 372 17.13 -7.38 1.63
N ASP A 373 15.96 -8.02 1.81
CA ASP A 373 14.93 -8.16 0.78
C ASP A 373 15.34 -8.97 -0.47
N LEU A 374 16.30 -9.91 -0.34
CA LEU A 374 16.72 -10.81 -1.42
C LEU A 374 15.60 -11.74 -1.94
N GLY A 375 14.49 -11.86 -1.21
CA GLY A 375 13.28 -12.53 -1.69
C GLY A 375 12.68 -11.86 -2.93
N TYR A 376 12.82 -10.54 -3.07
CA TYR A 376 12.43 -9.81 -4.29
C TYR A 376 13.23 -10.33 -5.49
N PHE A 377 14.55 -10.45 -5.34
CA PHE A 377 15.43 -11.00 -6.38
C PHE A 377 15.04 -12.44 -6.74
N MET A 378 14.78 -13.30 -5.76
CA MET A 378 14.38 -14.69 -6.04
C MET A 378 13.07 -14.76 -6.81
N GLY A 379 12.04 -14.03 -6.36
CA GLY A 379 10.77 -13.95 -7.07
C GLY A 379 10.88 -13.36 -8.47
N PHE A 380 11.71 -12.33 -8.64
CA PHE A 380 12.02 -11.73 -9.94
C PHE A 380 12.59 -12.76 -10.89
N ARG A 381 13.57 -13.55 -10.45
CA ARG A 381 14.24 -14.54 -11.31
C ARG A 381 13.34 -15.70 -11.68
N ILE A 382 12.48 -16.16 -10.77
CA ILE A 382 11.44 -17.16 -11.07
C ILE A 382 10.47 -16.61 -12.12
N THR A 383 9.98 -15.38 -11.92
CA THR A 383 9.03 -14.72 -12.82
C THR A 383 9.65 -14.47 -14.21
N GLU A 384 10.89 -13.99 -14.25
CA GLU A 384 11.63 -13.74 -15.48
C GLU A 384 11.84 -15.04 -16.26
N ALA A 385 12.21 -16.13 -15.59
CA ALA A 385 12.38 -17.43 -16.22
C ALA A 385 11.08 -17.90 -16.88
N TYR A 386 9.94 -17.81 -16.16
CA TYR A 386 8.61 -18.11 -16.68
C TYR A 386 8.25 -17.24 -17.88
N TYR A 387 8.43 -15.92 -17.76
CA TYR A 387 8.11 -15.00 -18.84
C TYR A 387 8.96 -15.28 -20.08
N LYS A 388 10.26 -15.56 -19.96
CA LYS A 388 11.16 -15.79 -21.09
C LYS A 388 10.79 -17.02 -21.91
N GLN A 389 10.40 -18.12 -21.28
CA GLN A 389 9.99 -19.35 -21.99
C GLN A 389 8.60 -19.27 -22.62
N ALA A 390 7.73 -18.39 -22.12
CA ALA A 390 6.37 -18.28 -22.62
C ALA A 390 6.35 -17.83 -24.09
N ARG A 391 5.55 -18.51 -24.92
CA ARG A 391 5.40 -18.15 -26.35
C ARG A 391 4.59 -16.87 -26.52
N ASP A 392 3.50 -16.76 -25.76
CA ASP A 392 2.67 -15.56 -25.71
C ASP A 392 3.03 -14.74 -24.47
N LYS A 393 3.67 -13.59 -24.69
CA LYS A 393 4.09 -12.69 -23.60
C LYS A 393 2.93 -11.98 -22.92
N ARG A 394 1.83 -11.71 -23.64
CA ARG A 394 0.66 -11.05 -23.07
C ARG A 394 -0.07 -12.00 -22.14
N GLN A 395 -0.22 -13.25 -22.57
CA GLN A 395 -0.77 -14.31 -21.74
C GLN A 395 0.10 -14.55 -20.50
N ALA A 396 1.43 -14.58 -20.65
CA ALA A 396 2.34 -14.73 -19.52
C ALA A 396 2.17 -13.62 -18.47
N ILE A 397 2.00 -12.36 -18.89
CA ILE A 397 1.74 -11.25 -17.94
C ILE A 397 0.42 -11.46 -17.21
N ALA A 398 -0.63 -11.86 -17.92
CA ALA A 398 -1.92 -12.16 -17.30
C ALA A 398 -1.80 -13.29 -16.27
N GLU A 399 -1.05 -14.35 -16.57
CA GLU A 399 -0.80 -15.48 -15.65
C GLU A 399 0.02 -15.05 -14.44
N ILE A 400 1.08 -14.26 -14.64
CA ILE A 400 1.93 -13.73 -13.56
C ILE A 400 1.13 -12.90 -12.55
N LEU A 401 0.16 -12.10 -13.03
CA LEU A 401 -0.66 -11.25 -12.17
C LEU A 401 -1.76 -12.01 -11.42
N HIS A 402 -2.09 -13.23 -11.84
CA HIS A 402 -3.22 -14.02 -11.33
C HIS A 402 -2.81 -15.45 -10.94
N ILE A 403 -1.58 -15.63 -10.45
CA ILE A 403 -1.06 -16.93 -10.02
C ILE A 403 -1.92 -17.46 -8.85
N SER A 404 -2.50 -18.65 -9.05
CA SER A 404 -3.22 -19.38 -8.01
C SER A 404 -2.46 -20.59 -7.47
N ASP A 405 -1.51 -21.13 -8.25
CA ASP A 405 -0.67 -22.27 -7.86
C ASP A 405 0.81 -21.91 -8.07
N PHE A 406 1.43 -21.44 -6.99
CA PHE A 406 2.81 -20.94 -7.01
C PHE A 406 3.84 -22.06 -7.16
N LYS A 407 3.57 -23.26 -6.67
CA LYS A 407 4.48 -24.41 -6.84
C LYS A 407 4.50 -24.86 -8.29
N ARG A 408 3.33 -24.93 -8.92
CA ARG A 408 3.23 -25.18 -10.36
C ARG A 408 3.92 -24.07 -11.16
N PHE A 409 3.69 -22.80 -10.82
CA PHE A 409 4.36 -21.67 -11.49
C PHE A 409 5.88 -21.78 -11.40
N LEU A 410 6.44 -22.10 -10.23
CA LEU A 410 7.87 -22.34 -10.05
C LEU A 410 8.35 -23.51 -10.92
N ALA A 411 7.65 -24.64 -10.92
CA ALA A 411 8.01 -25.81 -11.72
C ALA A 411 7.99 -25.48 -13.22
N GLU A 412 6.93 -24.83 -13.68
CA GLU A 412 6.76 -24.43 -15.07
C GLU A 412 7.85 -23.44 -15.46
N SER A 413 8.25 -22.48 -14.62
CA SER A 413 9.31 -21.52 -14.91
C SER A 413 10.66 -22.14 -15.28
N GLY A 414 10.87 -23.42 -14.94
CA GLY A 414 12.15 -24.11 -15.08
C GLY A 414 13.22 -23.62 -14.12
N TYR A 415 12.94 -22.61 -13.29
CA TYR A 415 13.94 -21.99 -12.42
C TYR A 415 14.47 -22.97 -11.37
N ALA A 416 13.65 -23.88 -10.85
CA ALA A 416 14.07 -24.89 -9.87
C ALA A 416 14.92 -26.02 -10.49
N ALA A 417 14.94 -26.17 -11.81
CA ALA A 417 15.68 -27.25 -12.45
C ALA A 417 17.21 -27.07 -12.29
N PRO A 418 17.98 -28.17 -12.24
CA PRO A 418 19.44 -28.10 -12.38
C PRO A 418 19.81 -27.43 -13.71
N ALA A 419 20.88 -26.65 -13.74
CA ALA A 419 21.40 -26.12 -15.00
C ALA A 419 21.65 -27.28 -15.96
N ARG A 420 21.04 -27.25 -17.16
CA ARG A 420 21.33 -28.25 -18.20
C ARG A 420 22.81 -28.12 -18.53
N ARG A 421 23.55 -29.21 -18.31
CA ARG A 421 24.98 -29.31 -18.66
C ARG A 421 25.19 -29.30 -20.16
#